data_AF-A0A4Q2LJB6-F1
#
_entry.id   AF-A0A4Q2LJB6-F1
#
_cell.length_a   1.000
_cell.length_b   1.000
_cell.length_c   1.000
_cell.angle_alpha   90.00
_cell.angle_beta   90.00
_cell.angle_gamma   90.00
#
_symmetry.space_group_name_H-M   'P 1'
#
loop_
_entity.id
_entity.type
_entity.pdbx_description
1 polymer ?
#
loop_
_entity_poly.entity_id
_entity_poly.type
_entity_poly.pdbx_seq_one_letter_code
_entity_poly.pdbx_strand_id
1 'polypeptide(L)'
;MQKMPLNVHILLCALILFLHFPASAIAVEASETTLHEDSSHEQALIDKLIVLPTGEYDVLEAKQMTERLEQIPTEIISSLVASKVTIRFLNGPITDEPEMQRYKGVTPRGWQGSGLTWDDVPGVGSNPVLVRIGYSTTGMGHGSYNLELHETAHAIDYAVFNRISSSPAFLDLFHREAEALFGGNQYEEVYPEEYFAETTCMLFYSDKSRQRLEKFAPGTFAFLDELFRSYEHKKPQWEELNGHWAASSIERMIEIGVVRQFPDGTIRPSAVVTREQTIRMLMEALASRHLLPEKTLDRQSGQPDAIFADVPLTAWSHNYIQQAIAHHIINPAEYGERFRPGQNLTRAELAEWVAKVLELTPSENTLTFDDASDVIDKRGLIGAAVRNGVMNGMPGNRLSPEDTLTRAQACVMLDRMLDRLQPVISQPTPIMIFN
;
A
#
# COMPACT_ATOMS: atom_id res chain seq x y z
N MET A 1 -35.11 74.84 -0.71
CA MET A 1 -34.76 74.71 -2.15
C MET A 1 -33.39 75.35 -2.37
N GLN A 2 -32.53 74.69 -3.15
CA GLN A 2 -31.34 75.22 -3.85
C GLN A 2 -30.17 75.86 -3.07
N LYS A 3 -29.06 75.09 -3.04
CA LYS A 3 -27.65 75.38 -3.42
C LYS A 3 -27.03 76.78 -3.18
N MET A 4 -25.97 76.74 -2.33
CA MET A 4 -24.56 77.23 -2.51
C MET A 4 -24.31 78.72 -2.84
N PRO A 5 -23.04 79.22 -2.78
CA PRO A 5 -21.80 78.68 -2.20
C PRO A 5 -21.05 79.70 -1.30
N LEU A 6 -19.95 79.30 -0.65
CA LEU A 6 -18.96 80.27 -0.16
C LEU A 6 -17.53 79.73 -0.28
N ASN A 7 -16.70 80.48 -1.01
CA ASN A 7 -15.23 80.41 -1.04
C ASN A 7 -14.70 81.69 -0.40
N VAL A 8 -13.84 81.61 0.62
CA VAL A 8 -13.03 82.74 1.12
C VAL A 8 -11.70 82.25 1.72
N HIS A 9 -10.59 82.59 1.01
CA HIS A 9 -9.26 83.07 1.51
C HIS A 9 -8.39 82.12 2.37
N ILE A 10 -7.05 82.17 2.46
CA ILE A 10 -5.92 82.94 1.90
C ILE A 10 -4.66 82.09 2.22
N LEU A 11 -3.61 82.29 1.42
CA LEU A 11 -2.35 81.56 1.40
C LEU A 11 -1.29 82.10 2.41
N LEU A 12 -0.46 81.15 2.90
CA LEU A 12 0.97 81.22 3.29
C LEU A 12 1.40 81.76 4.67
N CYS A 13 2.04 80.87 5.47
CA CYS A 13 3.35 81.09 6.12
C CYS A 13 3.90 79.86 6.89
N ALA A 14 5.09 79.40 6.47
CA ALA A 14 6.26 78.86 7.21
C ALA A 14 6.18 77.79 8.33
N LEU A 15 6.84 76.66 8.03
CA LEU A 15 7.88 75.91 8.80
C LEU A 15 7.61 75.47 10.27
N ILE A 16 7.74 74.15 10.56
CA ILE A 16 8.78 73.54 11.44
C ILE A 16 8.59 72.01 11.61
N LEU A 17 9.75 71.35 11.53
CA LEU A 17 10.24 69.98 11.81
C LEU A 17 9.41 68.90 12.56
N PHE A 18 9.59 67.67 12.02
CA PHE A 18 9.83 66.33 12.63
C PHE A 18 9.00 65.85 13.84
N LEU A 19 8.38 64.66 13.71
CA LEU A 19 8.90 63.37 14.24
C LEU A 19 7.98 62.19 13.87
N HIS A 20 8.59 61.01 13.75
CA HIS A 20 8.05 59.73 13.31
C HIS A 20 6.87 59.18 14.13
N PHE A 21 5.90 58.55 13.45
CA PHE A 21 5.43 57.17 13.67
C PHE A 21 4.47 56.78 12.52
N PRO A 22 4.75 55.78 11.67
CA PRO A 22 3.68 55.15 10.91
C PRO A 22 3.01 54.09 11.80
N ALA A 23 1.72 54.28 12.04
CA ALA A 23 0.84 53.19 12.42
C ALA A 23 0.74 52.24 11.22
N SER A 24 1.35 51.07 11.30
CA SER A 24 1.10 50.00 10.34
C SER A 24 -0.31 49.48 10.57
N ALA A 25 -1.19 49.75 9.60
CA ALA A 25 -2.49 49.12 9.49
C ALA A 25 -2.29 47.60 9.45
N ILE A 26 -2.85 46.90 10.43
CA ILE A 26 -3.03 45.46 10.38
C ILE A 26 -4.12 45.21 9.34
N ALA A 27 -3.73 44.71 8.18
CA ALA A 27 -4.66 44.11 7.24
C ALA A 27 -5.16 42.78 7.85
N VAL A 28 -6.36 42.82 8.43
CA VAL A 28 -7.16 41.63 8.72
C VAL A 28 -7.99 41.36 7.48
N GLU A 29 -7.42 40.72 6.47
CA GLU A 29 -8.17 40.22 5.31
C GLU A 29 -7.34 39.14 4.58
N ALA A 30 -7.12 38.01 5.24
CA ALA A 30 -6.53 36.81 4.65
C ALA A 30 -6.87 35.54 5.46
N SER A 31 -8.11 35.44 5.97
CA SER A 31 -8.53 34.29 6.79
C SER A 31 -9.69 33.50 6.20
N GLU A 32 -10.61 34.10 5.44
CA GLU A 32 -11.79 33.38 4.94
C GLU A 32 -11.57 32.72 3.57
N THR A 33 -10.71 33.29 2.72
CA THR A 33 -10.46 32.77 1.37
C THR A 33 -9.55 31.55 1.34
N THR A 34 -8.56 31.48 2.24
CA THR A 34 -7.64 30.33 2.36
C THR A 34 -8.32 29.10 2.97
N LEU A 35 -9.21 29.28 3.95
CA LEU A 35 -9.96 28.17 4.58
C LEU A 35 -10.94 27.50 3.61
N HIS A 36 -11.53 28.26 2.68
CA HIS A 36 -12.44 27.72 1.67
C HIS A 36 -11.71 26.99 0.53
N GLU A 37 -10.50 27.41 0.15
CA GLU A 37 -9.71 26.69 -0.86
C GLU A 37 -9.10 25.39 -0.30
N ASP A 38 -8.55 25.41 0.93
CA ASP A 38 -7.98 24.21 1.57
C ASP A 38 -9.04 23.13 1.82
N SER A 39 -10.19 23.48 2.40
CA SER A 39 -11.28 22.51 2.62
C SER A 39 -11.83 21.92 1.32
N SER A 40 -11.86 22.70 0.23
CA SER A 40 -12.27 22.19 -1.08
C SER A 40 -11.27 21.20 -1.69
N HIS A 41 -9.97 21.40 -1.41
CA HIS A 41 -8.90 20.51 -1.86
C HIS A 41 -8.89 19.21 -1.07
N GLU A 42 -9.04 19.28 0.25
CA GLU A 42 -9.15 18.13 1.15
C GLU A 42 -10.36 17.26 0.79
N GLN A 43 -11.54 17.88 0.60
CA GLN A 43 -12.73 17.17 0.14
C GLN A 43 -12.48 16.49 -1.22
N ALA A 44 -11.84 17.19 -2.16
CA ALA A 44 -11.53 16.62 -3.47
C ALA A 44 -10.50 15.46 -3.42
N LEU A 45 -9.73 15.32 -2.35
CA LEU A 45 -8.80 14.20 -2.16
C LEU A 45 -9.51 12.98 -1.56
N ILE A 46 -10.31 13.17 -0.50
CA ILE A 46 -11.05 12.04 0.10
C ILE A 46 -12.07 11.45 -0.89
N ASP A 47 -12.68 12.28 -1.73
CA ASP A 47 -13.61 11.85 -2.78
C ASP A 47 -12.94 10.97 -3.86
N LYS A 48 -11.62 11.10 -4.06
CA LYS A 48 -10.87 10.21 -4.97
C LYS A 48 -10.55 8.86 -4.33
N LEU A 49 -10.54 8.80 -3.01
CA LEU A 49 -10.26 7.59 -2.25
C LEU A 49 -11.53 6.75 -2.08
N ILE A 50 -12.68 7.38 -1.87
CA ILE A 50 -13.94 6.70 -1.56
C ILE A 50 -14.69 6.30 -2.83
N VAL A 51 -15.09 5.02 -2.89
CA VAL A 51 -15.99 4.47 -3.91
C VAL A 51 -17.31 4.11 -3.22
N LEU A 52 -18.37 4.87 -3.52
CA LEU A 52 -19.71 4.65 -2.97
C LEU A 52 -20.45 3.51 -3.70
N PRO A 53 -21.39 2.80 -3.04
CA PRO A 53 -22.18 1.77 -3.69
C PRO A 53 -23.05 2.34 -4.81
N THR A 54 -23.30 1.53 -5.84
CA THR A 54 -24.37 1.82 -6.81
C THR A 54 -25.72 1.41 -6.25
N GLY A 55 -26.74 2.26 -6.37
CA GLY A 55 -28.12 1.95 -5.93
C GLY A 55 -28.49 2.62 -4.61
N GLU A 56 -29.46 2.04 -3.88
CA GLU A 56 -29.87 2.54 -2.57
C GLU A 56 -28.89 2.10 -1.48
N TYR A 57 -28.51 3.04 -0.61
CA TYR A 57 -27.70 2.82 0.59
C TYR A 57 -28.02 3.93 1.61
N ASP A 58 -27.58 3.76 2.86
CA ASP A 58 -27.70 4.80 3.87
C ASP A 58 -26.70 5.94 3.60
N VAL A 59 -27.18 7.00 2.96
CA VAL A 59 -26.37 8.16 2.57
C VAL A 59 -25.87 8.92 3.79
N LEU A 60 -26.64 8.96 4.88
CA LEU A 60 -26.23 9.69 6.09
C LEU A 60 -25.08 8.95 6.78
N GLU A 61 -25.20 7.64 6.93
CA GLU A 61 -24.12 6.84 7.52
C GLU A 61 -22.88 6.86 6.63
N ALA A 62 -23.02 6.72 5.31
CA ALA A 62 -21.88 6.84 4.40
C ALA A 62 -21.16 8.18 4.56
N LYS A 63 -21.91 9.29 4.68
CA LYS A 63 -21.32 10.60 4.95
C LYS A 63 -20.57 10.64 6.28
N GLN A 64 -21.14 10.07 7.34
CA GLN A 64 -20.49 10.02 8.66
C GLN A 64 -19.23 9.15 8.65
N MET A 65 -19.20 8.06 7.88
CA MET A 65 -17.98 7.27 7.64
C MET A 65 -16.91 8.11 6.94
N THR A 66 -17.28 8.89 5.92
CA THR A 66 -16.37 9.84 5.26
C THR A 66 -15.82 10.87 6.24
N GLU A 67 -16.67 11.51 7.05
CA GLU A 67 -16.25 12.51 8.06
C GLU A 67 -15.28 11.93 9.10
N ARG A 68 -15.35 10.62 9.40
CA ARG A 68 -14.39 9.93 10.26
C ARG A 68 -13.06 9.67 9.56
N LEU A 69 -13.07 9.32 8.27
CA LEU A 69 -11.85 9.16 7.47
C LEU A 69 -11.12 10.49 7.23
N GLU A 70 -11.85 11.61 7.19
CA GLU A 70 -11.28 12.97 7.11
C GLU A 70 -10.43 13.36 8.34
N GLN A 71 -10.45 12.56 9.41
CA GLN A 71 -9.53 12.74 10.55
C GLN A 71 -8.08 12.31 10.23
N ILE A 72 -7.87 11.57 9.13
CA ILE A 72 -6.54 11.16 8.65
C ILE A 72 -5.85 12.38 8.03
N PRO A 73 -4.56 12.65 8.32
CA PRO A 73 -3.85 13.80 7.74
C PRO A 73 -3.89 13.84 6.21
N THR A 74 -4.08 15.03 5.64
CA THR A 74 -4.27 15.26 4.21
C THR A 74 -3.12 14.71 3.34
N GLU A 75 -1.89 14.76 3.83
CA GLU A 75 -0.69 14.23 3.18
C GLU A 75 -0.73 12.70 3.06
N ILE A 76 -1.32 12.03 4.06
CA ILE A 76 -1.53 10.58 4.06
C ILE A 76 -2.62 10.22 3.05
N ILE A 77 -3.76 10.95 3.05
CA ILE A 77 -4.83 10.76 2.07
C ILE A 77 -4.28 10.94 0.65
N SER A 78 -3.52 12.02 0.41
CA SER A 78 -2.85 12.28 -0.88
C SER A 78 -1.94 11.12 -1.30
N SER A 79 -1.21 10.53 -0.36
CA SER A 79 -0.31 9.41 -0.62
C SER A 79 -1.05 8.09 -0.88
N LEU A 80 -2.18 7.86 -0.23
CA LEU A 80 -3.07 6.74 -0.54
C LEU A 80 -3.63 6.85 -1.97
N VAL A 81 -4.09 8.05 -2.36
CA VAL A 81 -4.56 8.34 -3.72
C VAL A 81 -3.44 8.14 -4.75
N ALA A 82 -2.23 8.66 -4.49
CA ALA A 82 -1.07 8.46 -5.35
C ALA A 82 -0.68 6.98 -5.47
N SER A 83 -0.89 6.20 -4.41
CA SER A 83 -0.69 4.75 -4.38
C SER A 83 -1.82 3.94 -5.01
N LYS A 84 -2.87 4.60 -5.55
CA LYS A 84 -4.06 3.98 -6.14
C LYS A 84 -4.80 3.06 -5.16
N VAL A 85 -4.77 3.41 -3.86
CA VAL A 85 -5.67 2.80 -2.89
C VAL A 85 -7.07 3.33 -3.14
N THR A 86 -8.08 2.48 -2.95
CA THR A 86 -9.49 2.89 -2.91
C THR A 86 -10.15 2.29 -1.68
N ILE A 87 -11.10 3.02 -1.09
CA ILE A 87 -11.94 2.56 0.02
C ILE A 87 -13.36 2.43 -0.52
N ARG A 88 -13.84 1.21 -0.65
CA ARG A 88 -15.18 0.91 -1.17
C ARG A 88 -16.16 0.72 -0.03
N PHE A 89 -17.17 1.57 0.00
CA PHE A 89 -18.30 1.44 0.92
C PHE A 89 -19.31 0.46 0.33
N LEU A 90 -19.81 -0.43 1.18
CA LEU A 90 -20.65 -1.55 0.77
C LEU A 90 -21.98 -1.53 1.49
N ASN A 91 -23.07 -1.76 0.76
CA ASN A 91 -24.41 -1.93 1.35
C ASN A 91 -24.70 -3.41 1.71
N GLY A 92 -23.99 -4.35 1.07
CA GLY A 92 -24.14 -5.80 1.26
C GLY A 92 -22.95 -6.44 1.96
N PRO A 93 -22.95 -7.78 2.11
CA PRO A 93 -21.78 -8.56 2.49
C PRO A 93 -20.56 -8.24 1.64
N ILE A 94 -19.37 -8.29 2.23
CA ILE A 94 -18.13 -8.11 1.46
C ILE A 94 -17.99 -9.14 0.34
N THR A 95 -18.59 -10.34 0.51
CA THR A 95 -18.59 -11.45 -0.45
C THR A 95 -19.46 -11.23 -1.69
N ASP A 96 -20.22 -10.13 -1.76
CA ASP A 96 -20.87 -9.73 -3.00
C ASP A 96 -19.89 -9.05 -3.97
N GLU A 97 -18.79 -8.51 -3.45
CA GLU A 97 -17.72 -7.94 -4.27
C GLU A 97 -17.00 -9.02 -5.06
N PRO A 98 -16.72 -8.79 -6.35
CA PRO A 98 -16.08 -9.78 -7.21
C PRO A 98 -14.90 -10.47 -6.53
N GLU A 99 -13.98 -9.71 -5.93
CA GLU A 99 -12.75 -10.16 -5.27
C GLU A 99 -12.97 -11.12 -4.09
N MET A 100 -14.16 -11.06 -3.49
CA MET A 100 -14.52 -11.82 -2.30
C MET A 100 -15.59 -12.89 -2.56
N GLN A 101 -16.16 -12.98 -3.77
CA GLN A 101 -17.23 -13.94 -4.10
C GLN A 101 -16.90 -15.39 -3.78
N ARG A 102 -15.62 -15.77 -3.86
CA ARG A 102 -15.15 -17.11 -3.50
C ARG A 102 -15.37 -17.48 -2.03
N TYR A 103 -15.55 -16.49 -1.18
CA TYR A 103 -15.79 -16.67 0.25
C TYR A 103 -17.26 -16.70 0.61
N LYS A 104 -18.16 -16.51 -0.36
CA LYS A 104 -19.59 -16.49 -0.09
C LYS A 104 -20.07 -17.77 0.60
N GLY A 105 -20.66 -17.63 1.78
CA GLY A 105 -21.09 -18.75 2.63
C GLY A 105 -19.97 -19.64 3.19
N VAL A 106 -18.70 -19.25 3.06
CA VAL A 106 -17.55 -19.99 3.60
C VAL A 106 -17.32 -19.58 5.06
N THR A 107 -17.15 -20.55 5.96
CA THR A 107 -16.81 -20.29 7.36
C THR A 107 -15.30 -20.08 7.52
N PRO A 108 -14.84 -18.91 8.02
CA PRO A 108 -13.42 -18.67 8.26
C PRO A 108 -12.78 -19.70 9.21
N ARG A 109 -11.47 -19.93 9.04
CA ARG A 109 -10.71 -20.76 9.99
C ARG A 109 -10.76 -20.13 11.38
N GLY A 110 -11.13 -20.93 12.39
CA GLY A 110 -11.33 -20.47 13.77
C GLY A 110 -12.79 -20.13 14.11
N TRP A 111 -13.67 -20.09 13.12
CA TRP A 111 -15.11 -19.79 13.28
C TRP A 111 -15.98 -21.06 13.19
N GLN A 112 -15.36 -22.25 13.22
CA GLN A 112 -16.11 -23.50 13.13
C GLN A 112 -17.13 -23.64 14.27
N GLY A 113 -18.40 -23.82 13.92
CA GLY A 113 -19.50 -23.98 14.89
C GLY A 113 -20.14 -22.68 15.39
N SER A 114 -19.66 -21.50 14.99
CA SER A 114 -20.32 -20.22 15.29
C SER A 114 -21.59 -19.99 14.46
N GLY A 115 -21.69 -20.64 13.30
CA GLY A 115 -22.72 -20.39 12.30
C GLY A 115 -22.44 -19.17 11.42
N LEU A 116 -21.35 -18.43 11.70
CA LEU A 116 -20.92 -17.27 10.93
C LEU A 116 -20.05 -17.68 9.73
N THR A 117 -20.06 -16.82 8.72
CA THR A 117 -19.33 -16.97 7.47
C THR A 117 -18.62 -15.66 7.10
N TRP A 118 -17.85 -15.69 6.01
CA TRP A 118 -17.31 -14.48 5.40
C TRP A 118 -18.37 -13.46 4.98
N ASP A 119 -19.64 -13.88 4.82
CA ASP A 119 -20.75 -12.96 4.55
C ASP A 119 -21.02 -12.02 5.74
N ASP A 120 -20.59 -12.42 6.94
CA ASP A 120 -20.76 -11.68 8.19
C ASP A 120 -19.58 -10.75 8.50
N VAL A 121 -18.47 -10.85 7.77
CA VAL A 121 -17.28 -10.02 7.98
C VAL A 121 -17.59 -8.59 7.50
N PRO A 122 -17.35 -7.57 8.35
CA PRO A 122 -17.78 -6.21 8.04
C PRO A 122 -16.79 -5.41 7.19
N GLY A 123 -15.51 -5.78 7.18
CA GLY A 123 -14.49 -5.11 6.36
C GLY A 123 -13.21 -5.92 6.18
N VAL A 124 -12.36 -5.47 5.25
CA VAL A 124 -11.03 -6.03 4.95
C VAL A 124 -10.10 -4.93 4.42
N GLY A 125 -8.92 -4.81 5.00
CA GLY A 125 -7.86 -3.84 4.69
C GLY A 125 -7.03 -4.13 3.45
N SER A 126 -7.61 -4.76 2.43
CA SER A 126 -6.96 -5.04 1.14
C SER A 126 -6.86 -3.79 0.24
N ASN A 127 -6.51 -3.95 -1.04
CA ASN A 127 -6.78 -2.94 -2.06
C ASN A 127 -7.72 -3.53 -3.12
N PRO A 128 -8.99 -3.08 -3.23
CA PRO A 128 -9.62 -2.02 -2.43
C PRO A 128 -9.75 -2.39 -0.94
N VAL A 129 -9.79 -1.37 -0.09
CA VAL A 129 -10.25 -1.48 1.30
C VAL A 129 -11.76 -1.62 1.24
N LEU A 130 -12.32 -2.67 1.82
CA LEU A 130 -13.77 -2.95 1.79
C LEU A 130 -14.36 -2.68 3.17
N VAL A 131 -15.40 -1.85 3.26
CA VAL A 131 -16.08 -1.56 4.53
C VAL A 131 -17.59 -1.46 4.36
N ARG A 132 -18.34 -2.12 5.23
CA ARG A 132 -19.81 -2.11 5.20
C ARG A 132 -20.39 -0.88 5.88
N ILE A 133 -21.33 -0.23 5.21
CA ILE A 133 -22.09 0.91 5.75
C ILE A 133 -22.91 0.44 6.96
N GLY A 134 -22.81 1.17 8.07
CA GLY A 134 -23.52 0.88 9.32
C GLY A 134 -22.81 -0.08 10.26
N TYR A 135 -21.59 -0.53 9.92
CA TYR A 135 -20.79 -1.45 10.73
C TYR A 135 -19.58 -0.78 11.38
N SER A 136 -19.56 0.56 11.47
CA SER A 136 -18.40 1.32 11.91
C SER A 136 -18.04 1.18 13.39
N THR A 137 -19.01 0.86 14.25
CA THR A 137 -18.80 0.87 15.72
C THR A 137 -18.41 -0.52 16.23
N THR A 138 -17.47 -0.56 17.17
CA THR A 138 -17.07 -1.78 17.89
C THR A 138 -18.27 -2.65 18.31
N GLY A 139 -18.16 -3.96 18.08
CA GLY A 139 -19.22 -4.92 18.40
C GLY A 139 -20.20 -5.18 17.25
N MET A 140 -20.11 -4.44 16.15
CA MET A 140 -20.84 -4.70 14.91
C MET A 140 -20.10 -5.74 14.05
N GLY A 141 -19.77 -6.91 14.62
CA GLY A 141 -19.06 -7.98 13.91
C GLY A 141 -17.53 -7.82 13.82
N HIS A 142 -16.95 -6.80 14.45
CA HIS A 142 -15.50 -6.61 14.59
C HIS A 142 -15.15 -6.05 15.98
N GLY A 143 -13.87 -6.18 16.38
CA GLY A 143 -13.34 -5.73 17.67
C GLY A 143 -12.77 -4.32 17.70
N SER A 144 -12.52 -3.72 16.53
CA SER A 144 -11.85 -2.43 16.38
C SER A 144 -12.65 -1.24 16.93
N TYR A 145 -11.98 -0.17 17.36
CA TYR A 145 -12.61 1.09 17.78
C TYR A 145 -13.50 1.71 16.68
N ASN A 146 -13.02 1.67 15.44
CA ASN A 146 -13.77 2.07 14.26
C ASN A 146 -13.34 1.25 13.05
N LEU A 147 -14.30 0.68 12.33
CA LEU A 147 -14.02 -0.22 11.21
C LEU A 147 -13.23 0.47 10.10
N GLU A 148 -13.76 1.56 9.53
CA GLU A 148 -13.17 2.19 8.36
C GLU A 148 -11.81 2.81 8.63
N LEU A 149 -11.58 3.36 9.82
CA LEU A 149 -10.25 3.82 10.23
C LEU A 149 -9.28 2.65 10.39
N HIS A 150 -9.69 1.53 11.00
CA HIS A 150 -8.86 0.34 11.17
C HIS A 150 -8.46 -0.25 9.82
N GLU A 151 -9.43 -0.52 8.93
CA GLU A 151 -9.13 -1.13 7.63
C GLU A 151 -8.32 -0.18 6.72
N THR A 152 -8.51 1.13 6.86
CA THR A 152 -7.68 2.12 6.16
C THR A 152 -6.27 2.18 6.76
N ALA A 153 -6.10 1.96 8.06
CA ALA A 153 -4.79 1.95 8.69
C ALA A 153 -3.92 0.79 8.17
N HIS A 154 -4.50 -0.36 7.83
CA HIS A 154 -3.79 -1.41 7.09
C HIS A 154 -3.26 -0.89 5.74
N ALA A 155 -4.07 -0.14 5.00
CA ALA A 155 -3.65 0.49 3.75
C ALA A 155 -2.56 1.55 3.96
N ILE A 156 -2.64 2.35 5.01
CA ILE A 156 -1.59 3.30 5.39
C ILE A 156 -0.27 2.57 5.66
N ASP A 157 -0.29 1.47 6.41
CA ASP A 157 0.92 0.70 6.71
C ASP A 157 1.62 0.22 5.43
N TYR A 158 0.92 -0.49 4.54
CA TYR A 158 1.57 -1.07 3.36
C TYR A 158 1.79 -0.07 2.23
N ALA A 159 0.90 0.90 2.02
CA ALA A 159 0.93 1.79 0.86
C ALA A 159 1.66 3.11 1.11
N VAL A 160 1.67 3.60 2.35
CA VAL A 160 2.27 4.88 2.72
C VAL A 160 3.57 4.67 3.46
N PHE A 161 3.57 3.84 4.50
CA PHE A 161 4.72 3.67 5.37
C PHE A 161 5.62 2.47 5.06
N ASN A 162 5.32 1.73 3.99
CA ASN A 162 6.08 0.56 3.55
C ASN A 162 6.33 -0.43 4.71
N ARG A 163 5.26 -0.80 5.42
CA ARG A 163 5.24 -1.79 6.52
C ARG A 163 6.02 -1.34 7.73
N ILE A 164 5.71 -0.13 8.20
CA ILE A 164 6.34 0.36 9.42
C ILE A 164 6.00 -0.51 10.63
N SER A 165 4.86 -1.21 10.58
CA SER A 165 4.47 -2.25 11.54
C SER A 165 5.50 -3.37 11.71
N SER A 166 6.26 -3.67 10.65
CA SER A 166 7.30 -4.70 10.62
C SER A 166 8.71 -4.14 10.91
N SER A 167 8.83 -2.84 11.15
CA SER A 167 10.12 -2.21 11.43
C SER A 167 10.64 -2.65 12.81
N PRO A 168 11.97 -2.80 13.00
CA PRO A 168 12.52 -3.15 14.32
C PRO A 168 12.10 -2.19 15.43
N ALA A 169 11.96 -0.90 15.12
CA ALA A 169 11.52 0.12 16.06
C ALA A 169 10.07 -0.09 16.51
N PHE A 170 9.17 -0.40 15.58
CA PHE A 170 7.78 -0.64 15.91
C PHE A 170 7.57 -2.00 16.59
N LEU A 171 8.28 -3.04 16.16
CA LEU A 171 8.23 -4.36 16.80
C LEU A 171 8.68 -4.32 18.26
N ASP A 172 9.67 -3.49 18.59
CA ASP A 172 10.07 -3.27 19.99
C ASP A 172 8.93 -2.63 20.82
N LEU A 173 8.20 -1.67 20.25
CA LEU A 173 7.05 -1.04 20.89
C LEU A 173 5.90 -2.04 21.09
N PHE A 174 5.54 -2.76 20.02
CA PHE A 174 4.54 -3.82 20.03
C PHE A 174 4.79 -4.82 21.16
N HIS A 175 6.00 -5.39 21.25
CA HIS A 175 6.33 -6.37 22.29
C HIS A 175 6.29 -5.79 23.71
N ARG A 176 6.50 -4.48 23.88
CA ARG A 176 6.50 -3.83 25.19
C ARG A 176 5.12 -3.38 25.65
N GLU A 177 4.25 -2.97 24.73
CA GLU A 177 3.05 -2.20 25.06
C GLU A 177 1.72 -2.84 24.63
N ALA A 178 1.72 -3.85 23.75
CA ALA A 178 0.49 -4.46 23.27
C ALA A 178 -0.36 -5.09 24.37
N GLU A 179 0.25 -5.91 25.24
CA GLU A 179 -0.45 -6.57 26.36
C GLU A 179 -1.03 -5.53 27.34
N ALA A 180 -0.30 -4.44 27.61
CA ALA A 180 -0.76 -3.38 28.51
C ALA A 180 -1.96 -2.61 27.95
N LEU A 181 -2.04 -2.46 26.62
CA LEU A 181 -3.11 -1.74 25.94
C LEU A 181 -4.39 -2.59 25.80
N PHE A 182 -4.24 -3.88 25.48
CA PHE A 182 -5.35 -4.76 25.09
C PHE A 182 -5.75 -5.80 26.16
N GLY A 183 -4.87 -6.10 27.12
CA GLY A 183 -5.23 -6.87 28.32
C GLY A 183 -5.14 -8.40 28.21
N GLY A 184 -4.46 -8.95 27.19
CA GLY A 184 -4.10 -10.36 27.08
C GLY A 184 -4.89 -11.15 26.02
N ASN A 185 -4.18 -11.91 25.17
CA ASN A 185 -4.71 -12.85 24.16
C ASN A 185 -5.67 -12.23 23.11
N GLN A 186 -5.61 -10.92 22.88
CA GLN A 186 -6.29 -10.30 21.74
C GLN A 186 -5.52 -10.51 20.43
N TYR A 187 -6.23 -10.44 19.30
CA TYR A 187 -5.64 -10.65 17.98
C TYR A 187 -4.57 -9.59 17.68
N GLU A 188 -4.81 -8.37 18.14
CA GLU A 188 -3.94 -7.20 18.10
C GLU A 188 -2.66 -7.35 18.96
N GLU A 189 -2.61 -8.32 19.88
CA GLU A 189 -1.41 -8.64 20.67
C GLU A 189 -0.53 -9.70 20.01
N VAL A 190 -1.05 -10.36 18.97
CA VAL A 190 -0.36 -11.45 18.27
C VAL A 190 0.26 -10.96 16.97
N TYR A 191 -0.39 -10.00 16.30
CA TYR A 191 -0.03 -9.54 14.97
C TYR A 191 0.34 -8.06 14.99
N PRO A 192 1.63 -7.69 14.77
CA PRO A 192 2.09 -6.30 14.78
C PRO A 192 1.35 -5.37 13.82
N GLU A 193 0.89 -5.88 12.68
CA GLU A 193 0.09 -5.15 11.70
C GLU A 193 -1.30 -4.77 12.25
N GLU A 194 -1.92 -5.65 13.02
CA GLU A 194 -3.20 -5.41 13.67
C GLU A 194 -3.03 -4.44 14.85
N TYR A 195 -1.91 -4.58 15.59
CA TYR A 195 -1.50 -3.60 16.58
C TYR A 195 -1.34 -2.20 15.97
N PHE A 196 -0.66 -2.09 14.83
CA PHE A 196 -0.51 -0.84 14.10
C PHE A 196 -1.85 -0.27 13.65
N ALA A 197 -2.71 -1.09 13.04
CA ALA A 197 -4.00 -0.67 12.54
C ALA A 197 -4.90 -0.16 13.67
N GLU A 198 -4.96 -0.89 14.78
CA GLU A 198 -5.82 -0.53 15.91
C GLU A 198 -5.30 0.70 16.66
N THR A 199 -3.99 0.82 16.88
CA THR A 199 -3.40 1.99 17.53
C THR A 199 -3.49 3.25 16.66
N THR A 200 -3.39 3.12 15.34
CA THR A 200 -3.65 4.21 14.39
C THR A 200 -5.12 4.61 14.40
N CYS A 201 -6.05 3.63 14.41
CA CYS A 201 -7.47 3.89 14.58
C CYS A 201 -7.74 4.66 15.87
N MET A 202 -7.15 4.25 17.00
CA MET A 202 -7.29 4.94 18.28
C MET A 202 -6.80 6.39 18.25
N LEU A 203 -5.71 6.66 17.52
CA LEU A 203 -5.12 8.00 17.37
C LEU A 203 -6.08 8.97 16.67
N PHE A 204 -6.75 8.53 15.61
CA PHE A 204 -7.64 9.38 14.79
C PHE A 204 -9.10 9.39 15.24
N TYR A 205 -9.57 8.33 15.90
CA TYR A 205 -11.00 8.16 16.15
C TYR A 205 -11.61 9.14 17.16
N SER A 206 -10.99 9.30 18.35
CA SER A 206 -11.53 10.18 19.39
C SER A 206 -10.48 10.58 20.43
N ASP A 207 -10.73 11.69 21.14
CA ASP A 207 -9.88 12.09 22.28
C ASP A 207 -9.81 11.01 23.37
N LYS A 208 -10.90 10.27 23.59
CA LYS A 208 -10.96 9.22 24.59
C LYS A 208 -10.07 8.02 24.22
N SER A 209 -10.12 7.58 22.97
CA SER A 209 -9.24 6.50 22.49
C SER A 209 -7.78 6.95 22.46
N ARG A 210 -7.51 8.19 22.07
CA ARG A 210 -6.16 8.78 22.10
C ARG A 210 -5.58 8.85 23.51
N GLN A 211 -6.35 9.33 24.49
CA GLN A 211 -5.92 9.35 25.90
C GLN A 211 -5.67 7.95 26.46
N ARG A 212 -6.44 6.93 26.01
CA ARG A 212 -6.17 5.54 26.36
C ARG A 212 -4.83 5.08 25.75
N LEU A 213 -4.61 5.35 24.47
CA LEU A 213 -3.36 5.01 23.78
C LEU A 213 -2.16 5.64 24.49
N GLU A 214 -2.20 6.94 24.75
CA GLU A 214 -1.14 7.67 25.48
C GLU A 214 -0.88 7.10 26.88
N LYS A 215 -1.94 6.70 27.59
CA LYS A 215 -1.82 6.16 28.95
C LYS A 215 -1.21 4.76 29.01
N PHE A 216 -1.60 3.86 28.11
CA PHE A 216 -1.27 2.44 28.19
C PHE A 216 -0.19 1.99 27.21
N ALA A 217 0.05 2.75 26.14
CA ALA A 217 1.10 2.54 25.16
C ALA A 217 1.78 3.89 24.79
N PRO A 218 2.41 4.57 25.76
CA PRO A 218 2.97 5.92 25.56
C PRO A 218 4.07 5.98 24.50
N GLY A 219 4.89 4.92 24.37
CA GLY A 219 5.92 4.85 23.33
C GLY A 219 5.31 4.74 21.94
N THR A 220 4.27 3.93 21.80
CA THR A 220 3.51 3.78 20.55
C THR A 220 2.77 5.06 20.20
N PHE A 221 2.14 5.73 21.17
CA PHE A 221 1.52 7.04 20.98
C PHE A 221 2.54 8.05 20.43
N ALA A 222 3.69 8.21 21.10
CA ALA A 222 4.72 9.16 20.66
C ALA A 222 5.31 8.81 19.29
N PHE A 223 5.48 7.51 19.01
CA PHE A 223 5.95 7.04 17.71
C PHE A 223 4.97 7.39 16.59
N LEU A 224 3.68 7.09 16.76
CA LEU A 224 2.66 7.36 15.75
C LEU A 224 2.43 8.87 15.59
N ASP A 225 2.35 9.62 16.69
CA ASP A 225 2.19 11.08 16.65
C ASP A 225 3.33 11.72 15.84
N GLU A 226 4.59 11.37 16.10
CA GLU A 226 5.71 11.86 15.31
C GLU A 226 5.68 11.35 13.87
N LEU A 227 5.37 10.07 13.65
CA LEU A 227 5.28 9.46 12.32
C LEU A 227 4.31 10.22 11.42
N PHE A 228 3.11 10.51 11.91
CA PHE A 228 2.07 11.20 11.14
C PHE A 228 2.34 12.70 11.04
N ARG A 229 2.78 13.35 12.12
CA ARG A 229 3.07 14.80 12.14
C ARG A 229 4.26 15.20 11.28
N SER A 230 5.27 14.32 11.17
CA SER A 230 6.47 14.54 10.36
C SER A 230 6.33 14.02 8.92
N TYR A 231 5.21 13.35 8.60
CA TYR A 231 5.00 12.82 7.27
C TYR A 231 4.76 13.97 6.28
N GLU A 232 5.72 14.13 5.39
CA GLU A 232 5.55 14.90 4.16
C GLU A 232 5.65 13.91 3.01
N HIS A 233 4.81 14.06 1.98
CA HIS A 233 4.99 13.31 0.75
C HIS A 233 6.28 13.79 0.05
N LYS A 234 7.41 13.19 0.44
CA LYS A 234 8.71 13.53 -0.13
C LYS A 234 8.84 12.92 -1.52
N LYS A 235 9.24 13.76 -2.47
CA LYS A 235 9.63 13.29 -3.81
C LYS A 235 10.74 12.24 -3.66
N PRO A 236 10.80 11.24 -4.55
CA PRO A 236 11.89 10.27 -4.54
C PRO A 236 13.25 10.99 -4.58
N GLN A 237 14.16 10.59 -3.68
CA GLN A 237 15.54 11.07 -3.65
C GLN A 237 16.32 10.41 -4.78
N TRP A 238 16.13 10.92 -6.00
CA TRP A 238 16.75 10.40 -7.23
C TRP A 238 18.29 10.40 -7.17
N GLU A 239 18.88 11.21 -6.29
CA GLU A 239 20.31 11.25 -6.06
C GLU A 239 20.88 9.91 -5.59
N GLU A 240 20.09 9.06 -4.92
CA GLU A 240 20.50 7.69 -4.54
C GLU A 240 20.72 6.78 -5.77
N LEU A 241 20.16 7.15 -6.93
CA LEU A 241 20.31 6.39 -8.17
C LEU A 241 21.46 6.90 -9.05
N ASN A 242 22.11 8.02 -8.69
CA ASN A 242 23.20 8.58 -9.48
C ASN A 242 24.37 7.59 -9.60
N GLY A 243 24.59 7.08 -10.82
CA GLY A 243 25.62 6.09 -11.10
C GLY A 243 25.31 4.68 -10.57
N HIS A 244 24.12 4.44 -10.01
CA HIS A 244 23.71 3.13 -9.52
C HIS A 244 23.38 2.21 -10.70
N TRP A 245 23.94 0.99 -10.72
CA TRP A 245 23.80 0.04 -11.85
C TRP A 245 22.35 -0.38 -12.15
N ALA A 246 21.45 -0.26 -11.17
CA ALA A 246 20.03 -0.57 -11.30
C ALA A 246 19.14 0.67 -11.52
N ALA A 247 19.71 1.87 -11.71
CA ALA A 247 18.96 3.14 -11.74
C ALA A 247 17.78 3.10 -12.71
N SER A 248 18.01 2.79 -13.98
CA SER A 248 16.96 2.77 -15.01
C SER A 248 15.84 1.77 -14.70
N SER A 249 16.18 0.58 -14.18
CA SER A 249 15.16 -0.40 -13.80
C SER A 249 14.36 0.07 -12.58
N ILE A 250 15.00 0.70 -11.60
CA ILE A 250 14.31 1.25 -10.42
C ILE A 250 13.40 2.41 -10.83
N GLU A 251 13.88 3.33 -11.66
CA GLU A 251 13.10 4.45 -12.23
C GLU A 251 11.86 3.93 -12.94
N ARG A 252 12.03 2.95 -13.85
CA ARG A 252 10.90 2.34 -14.55
C ARG A 252 9.92 1.66 -13.60
N MET A 253 10.41 0.95 -12.58
CA MET A 253 9.55 0.30 -11.59
C MET A 253 8.79 1.31 -10.72
N ILE A 254 9.35 2.50 -10.47
CA ILE A 254 8.66 3.61 -9.81
C ILE A 254 7.59 4.20 -10.73
N GLU A 255 7.94 4.48 -12.00
CA GLU A 255 7.03 5.07 -12.99
C GLU A 255 5.77 4.23 -13.22
N ILE A 256 5.91 2.91 -13.27
CA ILE A 256 4.77 1.99 -13.44
C ILE A 256 4.09 1.60 -12.11
N GLY A 257 4.55 2.13 -10.98
CA GLY A 257 3.95 1.96 -9.66
C GLY A 257 4.25 0.64 -8.93
N VAL A 258 5.21 -0.16 -9.41
CA VAL A 258 5.65 -1.44 -8.78
C VAL A 258 6.46 -1.18 -7.51
N VAL A 259 7.25 -0.11 -7.55
CA VAL A 259 8.10 0.35 -6.45
C VAL A 259 7.61 1.71 -6.00
N ARG A 260 7.66 1.93 -4.69
CA ARG A 260 7.42 3.23 -4.05
C ARG A 260 8.66 3.63 -3.27
N GLN A 261 8.89 4.93 -3.12
CA GLN A 261 9.85 5.45 -2.16
C GLN A 261 9.36 5.21 -0.72
N PHE A 262 10.29 5.21 0.22
CA PHE A 262 9.98 5.21 1.64
C PHE A 262 9.43 6.59 2.06
N PRO A 263 8.74 6.70 3.21
CA PRO A 263 8.19 7.95 3.73
C PRO A 263 9.17 9.13 3.79
N ASP A 264 10.45 8.84 4.05
CA ASP A 264 11.52 9.85 4.10
C ASP A 264 12.00 10.29 2.70
N GLY A 265 11.37 9.82 1.63
CA GLY A 265 11.73 10.05 0.23
C GLY A 265 12.83 9.12 -0.27
N THR A 266 13.45 8.32 0.58
CA THR A 266 14.54 7.44 0.17
C THR A 266 14.01 6.30 -0.69
N ILE A 267 14.84 5.87 -1.63
CA ILE A 267 14.61 4.77 -2.56
C ILE A 267 15.22 3.49 -1.94
N ARG A 268 16.33 3.56 -1.21
CA ARG A 268 17.03 2.42 -0.58
C ARG A 268 17.26 1.21 -1.52
N PRO A 269 18.02 1.35 -2.63
CA PRO A 269 18.26 0.26 -3.59
C PRO A 269 18.86 -1.02 -2.96
N SER A 270 19.67 -0.86 -1.91
CA SER A 270 20.36 -1.96 -1.22
C SER A 270 19.55 -2.62 -0.12
N ALA A 271 18.34 -2.13 0.20
CA ALA A 271 17.49 -2.76 1.19
C ALA A 271 17.09 -4.16 0.74
N VAL A 272 17.07 -5.14 1.66
CA VAL A 272 16.56 -6.49 1.38
C VAL A 272 15.04 -6.46 1.28
N VAL A 273 14.47 -7.37 0.48
CA VAL A 273 13.02 -7.51 0.31
C VAL A 273 12.51 -8.85 0.85
N THR A 274 11.35 -8.81 1.49
CA THR A 274 10.67 -10.03 1.97
C THR A 274 9.97 -10.77 0.82
N ARG A 275 9.59 -12.01 1.08
CA ARG A 275 8.86 -12.87 0.16
C ARG A 275 7.53 -12.24 -0.25
N GLU A 276 6.78 -11.72 0.71
CA GLU A 276 5.51 -11.04 0.42
C GLU A 276 5.68 -9.67 -0.27
N GLN A 277 6.73 -8.91 0.04
CA GLN A 277 7.04 -7.67 -0.70
C GLN A 277 7.37 -7.97 -2.16
N THR A 278 8.13 -9.04 -2.40
CA THR A 278 8.52 -9.42 -3.76
C THR A 278 7.37 -10.00 -4.56
N ILE A 279 6.45 -10.77 -3.95
CA ILE A 279 5.27 -11.27 -4.66
C ILE A 279 4.32 -10.12 -5.03
N ARG A 280 4.16 -9.12 -4.15
CA ARG A 280 3.45 -7.86 -4.47
C ARG A 280 4.08 -7.18 -5.67
N MET A 281 5.41 -6.97 -5.65
CA MET A 281 6.13 -6.33 -6.77
C MET A 281 5.93 -7.11 -8.09
N LEU A 282 5.99 -8.44 -8.04
CA LEU A 282 5.77 -9.29 -9.21
C LEU A 282 4.33 -9.15 -9.76
N MET A 283 3.32 -9.22 -8.88
CA MET A 283 1.92 -9.11 -9.28
C MET A 283 1.58 -7.72 -9.82
N GLU A 284 2.07 -6.65 -9.17
CA GLU A 284 1.90 -5.29 -9.68
C GLU A 284 2.62 -5.08 -11.03
N ALA A 285 3.77 -5.72 -11.25
CA ALA A 285 4.47 -5.66 -12.53
C ALA A 285 3.62 -6.30 -13.63
N LEU A 286 2.99 -7.44 -13.37
CA LEU A 286 2.07 -8.08 -14.31
C LEU A 286 0.79 -7.25 -14.54
N ALA A 287 0.22 -6.68 -13.47
CA ALA A 287 -0.93 -5.79 -13.55
C ALA A 287 -0.64 -4.55 -14.41
N SER A 288 0.56 -3.97 -14.31
CA SER A 288 0.98 -2.81 -15.12
C SER A 288 0.96 -3.07 -16.64
N ARG A 289 0.94 -4.35 -17.04
CA ARG A 289 0.84 -4.79 -18.44
C ARG A 289 -0.53 -5.32 -18.82
N HIS A 290 -1.52 -5.25 -17.92
CA HIS A 290 -2.85 -5.87 -18.08
C HIS A 290 -2.75 -7.39 -18.33
N LEU A 291 -1.69 -8.04 -17.82
CA LEU A 291 -1.47 -9.48 -17.96
C LEU A 291 -2.13 -10.28 -16.83
N LEU A 292 -2.58 -9.58 -15.79
CA LEU A 292 -3.57 -10.10 -14.87
C LEU A 292 -4.93 -9.64 -15.42
N PRO A 293 -5.86 -10.55 -15.70
CA PRO A 293 -7.17 -10.12 -16.17
C PRO A 293 -7.84 -9.26 -15.09
N GLU A 294 -8.51 -8.19 -15.50
CA GLU A 294 -9.33 -7.33 -14.62
C GLU A 294 -10.42 -8.12 -13.85
N LYS A 295 -10.60 -9.40 -14.19
CA LYS A 295 -11.72 -10.28 -13.83
C LYS A 295 -11.32 -11.74 -13.55
N THR A 296 -10.14 -12.05 -13.00
CA THR A 296 -9.88 -13.43 -12.49
C THR A 296 -10.57 -13.70 -11.16
N LEU A 297 -11.90 -13.70 -11.19
CA LEU A 297 -12.75 -14.15 -10.08
C LEU A 297 -13.78 -15.18 -10.54
N ASP A 298 -13.68 -15.64 -11.79
CA ASP A 298 -14.48 -16.76 -12.27
C ASP A 298 -13.81 -18.10 -11.89
N ARG A 299 -14.08 -18.49 -10.63
CA ARG A 299 -14.49 -19.81 -10.13
C ARG A 299 -13.74 -21.07 -10.62
N GLN A 300 -13.06 -21.72 -9.67
CA GLN A 300 -13.37 -23.13 -9.35
C GLN A 300 -13.90 -23.18 -7.92
N SER A 301 -15.19 -23.49 -7.78
CA SER A 301 -15.83 -23.74 -6.48
C SER A 301 -15.19 -24.95 -5.81
N GLY A 302 -14.68 -24.77 -4.58
CA GLY A 302 -14.13 -25.85 -3.75
C GLY A 302 -12.65 -25.69 -3.32
N GLN A 303 -12.01 -24.54 -3.56
CA GLN A 303 -10.66 -24.28 -3.02
C GLN A 303 -10.75 -23.81 -1.54
N PRO A 304 -9.82 -24.23 -0.66
CA PRO A 304 -9.96 -24.07 0.79
C PRO A 304 -9.81 -22.61 1.27
N ASP A 305 -10.13 -22.41 2.56
CA ASP A 305 -9.68 -21.27 3.40
C ASP A 305 -8.20 -20.92 3.19
N ALA A 306 -7.74 -19.80 3.81
CA ALA A 306 -6.33 -19.40 3.95
C ALA A 306 -5.36 -20.57 3.70
N ILE A 307 -4.74 -20.58 2.51
CA ILE A 307 -3.98 -21.72 1.98
C ILE A 307 -2.79 -22.01 2.89
N PHE A 308 -2.20 -20.95 3.42
CA PHE A 308 -1.14 -21.00 4.40
C PHE A 308 -1.64 -20.55 5.76
N ALA A 309 -1.21 -21.21 6.83
CA ALA A 309 -1.62 -20.90 8.20
C ALA A 309 -1.13 -19.53 8.69
N ASP A 310 -0.07 -19.00 8.08
CA ASP A 310 0.55 -17.70 8.39
C ASP A 310 0.25 -16.62 7.35
N VAL A 311 -0.76 -16.83 6.52
CA VAL A 311 -1.31 -15.82 5.60
C VAL A 311 -2.83 -15.81 5.81
N PRO A 312 -3.32 -15.15 6.89
CA PRO A 312 -4.74 -15.01 7.11
C PRO A 312 -5.38 -14.22 5.96
N LEU A 313 -6.70 -14.35 5.82
CA LEU A 313 -7.44 -13.70 4.73
C LEU A 313 -7.44 -12.16 4.82
N THR A 314 -7.22 -11.63 6.02
CA THR A 314 -6.99 -10.20 6.29
C THR A 314 -5.57 -9.75 6.00
N ALA A 315 -4.62 -10.67 5.79
CA ALA A 315 -3.25 -10.28 5.44
C ALA A 315 -3.27 -9.52 4.12
N TRP A 316 -2.67 -8.34 4.11
CA TRP A 316 -2.51 -7.51 2.90
C TRP A 316 -1.91 -8.28 1.70
N SER A 317 -1.03 -9.27 1.95
CA SER A 317 -0.36 -10.06 0.92
C SER A 317 -1.19 -11.23 0.41
N HIS A 318 -2.28 -11.55 1.10
CA HIS A 318 -3.17 -12.67 0.81
C HIS A 318 -3.63 -12.66 -0.64
N ASN A 319 -4.13 -11.52 -1.13
CA ASN A 319 -4.63 -11.42 -2.50
C ASN A 319 -3.52 -11.59 -3.55
N TYR A 320 -2.31 -11.08 -3.30
CA TYR A 320 -1.17 -11.25 -4.21
C TYR A 320 -0.69 -12.70 -4.23
N ILE A 321 -0.63 -13.36 -3.07
CA ILE A 321 -0.23 -14.77 -2.95
C ILE A 321 -1.27 -15.66 -3.62
N GLN A 322 -2.56 -15.38 -3.42
CA GLN A 322 -3.64 -16.11 -4.08
C GLN A 322 -3.55 -15.99 -5.61
N GLN A 323 -3.36 -14.78 -6.13
CA GLN A 323 -3.16 -14.56 -7.56
C GLN A 323 -1.96 -15.34 -8.06
N ALA A 324 -0.84 -15.29 -7.35
CA ALA A 324 0.35 -16.04 -7.72
C ALA A 324 0.12 -17.57 -7.75
N ILE A 325 -0.72 -18.11 -6.86
CA ILE A 325 -1.13 -19.53 -6.88
C ILE A 325 -2.03 -19.81 -8.08
N ALA A 326 -3.02 -18.95 -8.34
CA ALA A 326 -3.95 -19.10 -9.45
C ALA A 326 -3.24 -19.05 -10.81
N HIS A 327 -2.12 -18.31 -10.91
CA HIS A 327 -1.26 -18.22 -12.08
C HIS A 327 -0.11 -19.25 -12.08
N HIS A 328 -0.14 -20.26 -11.20
CA HIS A 328 0.87 -21.31 -11.10
C HIS A 328 2.32 -20.84 -10.85
N ILE A 329 2.48 -19.62 -10.35
CA ILE A 329 3.78 -19.04 -9.95
C ILE A 329 4.20 -19.63 -8.60
N ILE A 330 3.25 -19.73 -7.67
CA ILE A 330 3.41 -20.37 -6.37
C ILE A 330 2.68 -21.70 -6.37
N ASN A 331 3.40 -22.76 -6.02
CA ASN A 331 2.80 -24.06 -5.76
C ASN A 331 2.80 -24.31 -4.23
N PRO A 332 1.63 -24.32 -3.55
CA PRO A 332 1.57 -24.49 -2.10
C PRO A 332 2.30 -25.73 -1.57
N ALA A 333 2.38 -26.81 -2.36
CA ALA A 333 3.10 -28.02 -1.98
C ALA A 333 4.61 -27.80 -1.76
N GLU A 334 5.20 -26.75 -2.35
CA GLU A 334 6.62 -26.39 -2.19
C GLU A 334 6.90 -25.68 -0.84
N TYR A 335 5.85 -25.21 -0.15
CA TYR A 335 5.98 -24.37 1.07
C TYR A 335 5.47 -25.08 2.35
N GLY A 336 4.69 -26.15 2.20
CA GLY A 336 4.03 -26.84 3.30
C GLY A 336 2.88 -26.00 3.88
N GLU A 337 2.69 -26.05 5.20
CA GLU A 337 1.58 -25.35 5.87
C GLU A 337 1.79 -23.82 6.01
N ARG A 338 2.99 -23.30 5.74
CA ARG A 338 3.38 -21.91 6.00
C ARG A 338 4.11 -21.28 4.82
N PHE A 339 3.67 -20.11 4.37
CA PHE A 339 4.32 -19.34 3.31
C PHE A 339 5.55 -18.59 3.80
N ARG A 340 5.58 -18.21 5.09
CA ARG A 340 6.59 -17.36 5.73
C ARG A 340 6.73 -16.02 5.00
N PRO A 341 5.67 -15.19 4.94
CA PRO A 341 5.65 -13.96 4.17
C PRO A 341 6.81 -13.02 4.51
N GLY A 342 7.08 -12.80 5.81
CA GLY A 342 8.14 -11.90 6.29
C GLY A 342 9.59 -12.41 6.11
N GLN A 343 9.80 -13.62 5.58
CA GLN A 343 11.15 -14.12 5.31
C GLN A 343 11.77 -13.35 4.13
N ASN A 344 13.05 -13.00 4.23
CA ASN A 344 13.81 -12.44 3.09
C ASN A 344 13.82 -13.42 1.92
N LEU A 345 13.52 -12.93 0.71
CA LEU A 345 13.52 -13.76 -0.49
C LEU A 345 14.95 -13.94 -1.01
N THR A 346 15.29 -15.11 -1.55
CA THR A 346 16.58 -15.32 -2.21
C THR A 346 16.53 -14.94 -3.70
N ARG A 347 17.71 -14.73 -4.29
CA ARG A 347 17.84 -14.49 -5.74
C ARG A 347 17.30 -15.67 -6.58
N ALA A 348 17.54 -16.90 -6.13
CA ALA A 348 17.05 -18.10 -6.80
C ALA A 348 15.52 -18.20 -6.79
N GLU A 349 14.87 -17.88 -5.67
CA GLU A 349 13.41 -17.90 -5.58
C GLU A 349 12.76 -16.92 -6.56
N LEU A 350 13.25 -15.67 -6.67
CA LEU A 350 12.69 -14.74 -7.66
C LEU A 350 12.97 -15.21 -9.10
N ALA A 351 14.15 -15.77 -9.38
CA ALA A 351 14.47 -16.29 -10.71
C ALA A 351 13.51 -17.41 -11.13
N GLU A 352 13.15 -18.28 -10.18
CA GLU A 352 12.16 -19.34 -10.39
C GLU A 352 10.78 -18.78 -10.66
N TRP A 353 10.30 -17.82 -9.86
CA TRP A 353 8.99 -17.19 -10.06
C TRP A 353 8.90 -16.52 -11.43
N VAL A 354 9.93 -15.77 -11.83
CA VAL A 354 9.98 -15.13 -13.15
C VAL A 354 10.04 -16.17 -14.27
N ALA A 355 10.77 -17.28 -14.10
CA ALA A 355 10.81 -18.35 -15.09
C ALA A 355 9.44 -19.01 -15.27
N LYS A 356 8.68 -19.20 -14.18
CA LYS A 356 7.29 -19.70 -14.20
C LYS A 356 6.37 -18.71 -14.93
N VAL A 357 6.46 -17.41 -14.63
CA VAL A 357 5.68 -16.35 -15.32
C VAL A 357 5.94 -16.31 -16.82
N LEU A 358 7.20 -16.46 -17.23
CA LEU A 358 7.60 -16.44 -18.63
C LEU A 358 7.40 -17.81 -19.33
N GLU A 359 6.86 -18.81 -18.63
CA GLU A 359 6.67 -20.18 -19.11
C GLU A 359 7.95 -20.78 -19.73
N LEU A 360 9.11 -20.48 -19.14
CA LEU A 360 10.39 -20.87 -19.71
C LEU A 360 10.59 -22.39 -19.63
N THR A 361 11.05 -22.97 -20.73
CA THR A 361 11.44 -24.39 -20.75
C THR A 361 12.69 -24.61 -19.86
N PRO A 362 12.64 -25.55 -18.90
CA PRO A 362 13.78 -25.88 -18.05
C PRO A 362 15.07 -26.17 -18.82
N SER A 363 16.20 -25.68 -18.31
CA SER A 363 17.49 -25.67 -19.00
C SER A 363 18.65 -25.91 -18.03
N GLU A 364 18.92 -27.16 -17.69
CA GLU A 364 19.93 -27.52 -16.67
C GLU A 364 21.39 -27.31 -17.12
N ASN A 365 21.66 -27.46 -18.43
CA ASN A 365 23.01 -27.44 -19.00
C ASN A 365 23.61 -26.03 -19.15
N THR A 366 22.87 -24.98 -18.80
CA THR A 366 23.31 -23.59 -19.00
C THR A 366 24.00 -22.99 -17.76
N LEU A 367 24.02 -23.68 -16.62
CA LEU A 367 24.69 -23.19 -15.42
C LEU A 367 26.15 -23.63 -15.36
N THR A 368 27.06 -22.74 -15.75
CA THR A 368 28.53 -22.92 -15.70
C THR A 368 29.19 -22.17 -14.52
N PHE A 369 28.40 -21.86 -13.49
CA PHE A 369 28.85 -21.12 -12.32
C PHE A 369 29.40 -22.04 -11.23
N ASP A 370 30.34 -21.53 -10.44
CA ASP A 370 31.06 -22.29 -9.43
C ASP A 370 30.14 -22.79 -8.30
N ASP A 371 29.05 -22.06 -8.03
CA ASP A 371 28.03 -22.36 -7.02
C ASP A 371 26.72 -22.92 -7.62
N ALA A 372 26.77 -23.44 -8.85
CA ALA A 372 25.58 -24.03 -9.49
C ALA A 372 25.06 -25.30 -8.79
N SER A 373 25.84 -25.89 -7.86
CA SER A 373 25.40 -27.00 -6.99
C SER A 373 24.40 -26.57 -5.92
N ASP A 374 24.29 -25.28 -5.60
CA ASP A 374 23.41 -24.80 -4.53
C ASP A 374 21.93 -24.80 -4.96
N VAL A 375 21.66 -25.03 -6.26
CA VAL A 375 20.32 -24.96 -6.86
C VAL A 375 19.88 -26.27 -7.51
N ILE A 376 20.35 -27.42 -7.02
CA ILE A 376 20.08 -28.74 -7.64
C ILE A 376 18.59 -28.95 -7.94
N ASP A 377 17.71 -28.70 -6.96
CA ASP A 377 16.27 -28.97 -7.09
C ASP A 377 15.55 -28.02 -8.05
N LYS A 378 16.15 -26.87 -8.35
CA LYS A 378 15.58 -25.79 -9.18
C LYS A 378 16.43 -25.49 -10.41
N ARG A 379 17.39 -26.37 -10.71
CA ARG A 379 18.45 -26.15 -11.70
C ARG A 379 17.89 -25.85 -13.08
N GLY A 380 16.81 -26.55 -13.46
CA GLY A 380 16.14 -26.37 -14.73
C GLY A 380 15.58 -24.95 -14.91
N LEU A 381 14.77 -24.47 -13.96
CA LEU A 381 14.15 -23.14 -14.03
C LEU A 381 15.17 -22.01 -13.88
N ILE A 382 16.14 -22.16 -12.97
CA ILE A 382 17.20 -21.15 -12.78
C ILE A 382 18.10 -21.09 -14.01
N GLY A 383 18.46 -22.24 -14.59
CA GLY A 383 19.20 -22.28 -15.85
C GLY A 383 18.42 -21.68 -17.02
N ALA A 384 17.09 -21.81 -17.04
CA ALA A 384 16.24 -21.13 -18.01
C ALA A 384 16.20 -19.62 -17.79
N ALA A 385 16.12 -19.15 -16.53
CA ALA A 385 16.20 -17.74 -16.18
C ALA A 385 17.54 -17.13 -16.58
N VAL A 386 18.65 -17.84 -16.39
CA VAL A 386 19.99 -17.42 -16.84
C VAL A 386 20.07 -17.38 -18.36
N ARG A 387 19.66 -18.45 -19.04
CA ARG A 387 19.68 -18.53 -20.51
C ARG A 387 18.92 -17.37 -21.14
N ASN A 388 17.78 -17.03 -20.57
CA ASN A 388 16.94 -15.97 -21.06
C ASN A 388 17.41 -14.60 -20.56
N GLY A 389 18.43 -14.49 -19.70
CA GLY A 389 18.96 -13.21 -19.22
C GLY A 389 18.08 -12.50 -18.19
N VAL A 390 17.19 -13.22 -17.52
CA VAL A 390 16.43 -12.74 -16.36
C VAL A 390 17.40 -12.56 -15.18
N MET A 391 18.12 -13.63 -14.86
CA MET A 391 19.13 -13.67 -13.80
C MET A 391 20.52 -13.69 -14.43
N ASN A 392 21.41 -12.83 -13.97
CA ASN A 392 22.82 -12.84 -14.37
C ASN A 392 23.70 -13.29 -13.21
N GLY A 393 24.85 -13.86 -13.56
CA GLY A 393 25.93 -14.09 -12.60
C GLY A 393 26.47 -12.80 -12.00
N MET A 394 27.10 -12.97 -10.85
CA MET A 394 27.80 -11.96 -10.06
C MET A 394 29.32 -12.09 -10.29
N PRO A 395 30.13 -11.11 -9.85
CA PRO A 395 31.59 -11.21 -9.91
C PRO A 395 32.12 -12.50 -9.30
N GLY A 396 33.16 -13.08 -9.91
CA GLY A 396 33.78 -14.33 -9.45
C GLY A 396 33.12 -15.61 -9.97
N ASN A 397 32.42 -15.57 -11.11
CA ASN A 397 31.75 -16.72 -11.72
C ASN A 397 30.70 -17.40 -10.81
N ARG A 398 29.92 -16.58 -10.08
CA ARG A 398 28.91 -17.05 -9.13
C ARG A 398 27.50 -16.63 -9.51
N LEU A 399 26.49 -17.43 -9.15
CA LEU A 399 25.08 -17.02 -9.17
C LEU A 399 24.67 -16.30 -7.90
N SER A 400 25.28 -16.66 -6.76
CA SER A 400 24.81 -16.27 -5.43
C SER A 400 23.32 -16.59 -5.24
N PRO A 401 22.90 -17.85 -5.39
CA PRO A 401 21.47 -18.19 -5.44
C PRO A 401 20.75 -17.98 -4.10
N GLU A 402 21.43 -18.27 -3.00
CA GLU A 402 20.89 -18.18 -1.63
C GLU A 402 21.10 -16.80 -0.99
N ASP A 403 21.80 -15.88 -1.66
CA ASP A 403 21.96 -14.52 -1.15
C ASP A 403 20.58 -13.83 -1.11
N THR A 404 20.34 -13.09 -0.03
CA THR A 404 19.12 -12.31 0.15
C THR A 404 18.98 -11.26 -0.96
N LEU A 405 17.81 -11.21 -1.57
CA LEU A 405 17.50 -10.33 -2.69
C LEU A 405 17.41 -8.88 -2.21
N THR A 406 18.15 -7.99 -2.87
CA THR A 406 17.99 -6.55 -2.66
C THR A 406 16.90 -5.97 -3.53
N ARG A 407 16.37 -4.82 -3.12
CA ARG A 407 15.36 -4.06 -3.86
C ARG A 407 15.81 -3.76 -5.28
N ALA A 408 17.07 -3.39 -5.48
CA ALA A 408 17.68 -3.17 -6.80
C ALA A 408 17.67 -4.44 -7.67
N GLN A 409 18.06 -5.58 -7.10
CA GLN A 409 18.06 -6.86 -7.83
C GLN A 409 16.65 -7.28 -8.21
N ALA A 410 15.68 -7.12 -7.29
CA ALA A 410 14.28 -7.37 -7.57
C ALA A 410 13.78 -6.50 -8.74
N CYS A 411 14.05 -5.20 -8.72
CA CYS A 411 13.66 -4.29 -9.80
C CYS A 411 14.23 -4.72 -11.14
N VAL A 412 15.52 -5.06 -11.19
CA VAL A 412 16.20 -5.43 -12.45
C VAL A 412 15.67 -6.75 -13.00
N MET A 413 15.42 -7.75 -12.15
CA MET A 413 14.87 -9.03 -12.60
C MET A 413 13.43 -8.90 -13.10
N LEU A 414 12.59 -8.10 -12.43
CA LEU A 414 11.22 -7.81 -12.85
C LEU A 414 11.18 -6.94 -14.11
N ASP A 415 12.09 -5.98 -14.26
CA ASP A 415 12.22 -5.16 -15.46
C ASP A 415 12.53 -6.03 -16.68
N ARG A 416 13.52 -6.92 -16.54
CA ARG A 416 13.87 -7.92 -17.54
C ARG A 416 12.72 -8.87 -17.87
N MET A 417 11.94 -9.28 -16.88
CA MET A 417 10.72 -10.06 -17.11
C MET A 417 9.76 -9.28 -18.01
N LEU A 418 9.49 -8.01 -17.70
CA LEU A 418 8.56 -7.16 -18.45
C LEU A 418 9.02 -6.86 -19.88
N ASP A 419 10.33 -6.88 -20.14
CA ASP A 419 10.87 -6.79 -21.51
C ASP A 419 10.64 -8.06 -22.32
N ARG A 420 10.62 -9.22 -21.66
CA ARG A 420 10.40 -10.53 -22.29
C ARG A 420 8.93 -10.86 -22.51
N LEU A 421 8.05 -10.22 -21.74
CA LEU A 421 6.61 -10.27 -21.91
C LEU A 421 6.08 -9.35 -23.04
N GLN A 422 6.95 -8.62 -23.75
CA GLN A 422 6.51 -7.80 -24.87
C GLN A 422 5.79 -8.67 -25.92
N PRO A 423 4.65 -8.23 -26.46
CA PRO A 423 3.92 -8.99 -27.46
C PRO A 423 4.85 -9.23 -28.66
N VAL A 424 4.76 -10.43 -29.25
CA VAL A 424 5.23 -10.62 -30.62
C VAL A 424 4.55 -9.54 -31.45
N ILE A 425 5.29 -8.50 -31.82
CA ILE A 425 4.83 -7.53 -32.80
C ILE A 425 4.63 -8.38 -34.04
N SER A 426 3.36 -8.68 -34.35
CA SER A 426 2.99 -9.28 -35.61
C SER A 426 3.50 -8.31 -36.67
N GLN A 427 4.61 -8.64 -37.33
CA GLN A 427 5.09 -7.89 -38.48
C GLN A 427 3.87 -7.70 -39.40
N PRO A 428 3.56 -6.48 -39.87
CA PRO A 428 2.46 -6.29 -40.80
C PRO A 428 2.71 -7.24 -41.97
N THR A 429 1.74 -8.12 -42.21
CA THR A 429 1.76 -9.03 -43.36
C THR A 429 1.99 -8.13 -44.59
N PRO A 430 3.00 -8.42 -45.44
CA PRO A 430 3.19 -7.63 -46.64
C PRO A 430 1.88 -7.66 -47.42
N ILE A 431 1.31 -6.47 -47.66
CA ILE A 431 0.17 -6.32 -48.55
C ILE A 431 0.67 -6.77 -49.92
N MET A 432 0.28 -7.98 -50.32
CA MET A 432 0.44 -8.45 -51.69
C MET A 432 -0.46 -7.58 -52.56
N ILE A 433 0.12 -6.53 -53.14
CA ILE A 433 -0.51 -5.78 -54.22
C ILE A 433 -0.47 -6.70 -55.44
N PHE A 434 -1.62 -7.26 -55.78
CA PHE A 434 -1.82 -7.87 -57.10
C PHE A 434 -1.94 -6.74 -58.11
N ASN A 435 -0.94 -6.61 -58.98
CA ASN A 435 -1.02 -5.80 -60.20
C ASN A 435 -1.77 -6.55 -61.29
#